data_AF-A0A1X2J363-F1
#
_entry.id   AF-A0A1X2J363-F1
#
_cell.length_a   1.000
_cell.length_b   1.000
_cell.length_c   1.000
_cell.angle_alpha   90.00
_cell.angle_beta   90.00
_cell.angle_gamma   90.00
#
_symmetry.space_group_name_H-M   'P 1'
#
loop_
_entity.id
_entity.type
_entity.pdbx_description
1 polymer ?
#
loop_
_entity_poly.entity_id
_entity_poly.type
_entity_poly.pdbx_seq_one_letter_code
_entity_poly.pdbx_strand_id
1 'polypeptide(L)' 'MDDATMPLAQLIQYVKTWSSYKNWLDEQQQQRKQHEDDDVVDAFFRGKFPSATMDTLVRVQWPHSVFVVSDPRIPYSP' A
#
# COMPACT_ATOMS: atom_id res chain seq x y z
N MET A 1 -8.00 -13.67 7.28
CA MET A 1 -7.31 -12.97 6.18
C MET A 1 -8.33 -12.79 5.11
N ASP A 2 -8.64 -11.55 4.75
CA ASP A 2 -9.62 -11.29 3.69
C ASP A 2 -8.92 -11.46 2.34
N ASP A 3 -9.41 -12.39 1.53
CA ASP A 3 -8.97 -12.58 0.16
C ASP A 3 -9.58 -11.48 -0.71
N ALA A 4 -8.79 -10.46 -1.04
CA ALA A 4 -9.20 -9.43 -1.98
C ALA A 4 -8.63 -9.74 -3.37
N THR A 5 -9.50 -9.81 -4.38
CA THR A 5 -9.08 -9.77 -5.78
C THR A 5 -9.40 -8.40 -6.34
N MET A 6 -8.40 -7.72 -6.90
CA MET A 6 -8.57 -6.37 -7.46
C MET A 6 -7.74 -6.19 -8.73
N PRO A 7 -8.10 -5.24 -9.63
CA PRO A 7 -7.23 -4.84 -10.73
C PRO A 7 -5.89 -4.29 -10.24
N LEU A 8 -4.82 -4.53 -10.98
CA LEU A 8 -3.48 -4.03 -10.67
C LEU A 8 -3.46 -2.50 -10.49
N ALA A 9 -4.23 -1.75 -11.29
CA ALA A 9 -4.38 -0.31 -11.12
C ALA A 9 -4.90 0.08 -9.73
N GLN A 10 -5.85 -0.68 -9.16
CA GLN A 10 -6.35 -0.41 -7.81
C GLN A 10 -5.29 -0.69 -6.75
N LEU A 11 -4.48 -1.74 -6.92
CA LEU A 11 -3.37 -2.02 -6.01
C LEU A 11 -2.31 -0.92 -6.06
N ILE A 12 -1.94 -0.45 -7.25
CA ILE A 12 -1.00 0.68 -7.43
C ILE A 12 -1.53 1.91 -6.70
N GLN A 13 -2.81 2.25 -6.92
CA GLN A 13 -3.43 3.40 -6.27
C GLN A 13 -3.48 3.25 -4.74
N TYR A 14 -3.73 2.05 -4.23
CA TYR A 14 -3.70 1.75 -2.81
C TYR A 14 -2.30 1.96 -2.22
N VAL A 15 -1.23 1.50 -2.87
CA VAL A 15 0.15 1.71 -2.41
C VAL A 15 0.50 3.21 -2.35
N LYS A 16 -0.01 4.01 -3.29
CA LYS A 16 0.17 5.47 -3.28
C LYS A 16 -0.56 6.18 -2.13
N THR A 17 -1.40 5.50 -1.34
CA THR A 17 -1.97 6.07 -0.11
C THR A 17 -1.09 5.86 1.12
N TRP A 18 0.03 5.14 1.00
CA TRP A 18 0.90 4.85 2.14
C TRP A 18 1.69 6.08 2.58
N SER A 19 1.90 6.21 3.89
CA SER A 19 2.67 7.33 4.47
C SER A 19 4.10 7.39 3.92
N SER A 20 4.74 6.25 3.67
CA SER A 20 6.09 6.20 3.09
C SER A 20 6.13 6.77 1.67
N TYR A 21 5.10 6.53 0.85
CA TYR A 21 5.02 7.11 -0.49
C TYR A 21 4.87 8.63 -0.41
N LYS A 22 4.03 9.12 0.49
CA LYS A 22 3.90 10.57 0.74
C LYS A 22 5.25 11.19 1.13
N ASN A 23 5.98 10.58 2.07
CA ASN A 23 7.28 11.10 2.51
C ASN A 23 8.28 11.17 1.35
N TRP A 24 8.35 10.12 0.52
CA TRP A 24 9.17 10.13 -0.68
C TRP A 24 8.77 11.27 -1.63
N LEU A 25 7.47 11.43 -1.90
CA LEU A 25 6.97 12.49 -2.78
C LEU A 25 7.31 13.89 -2.25
N ASP A 26 7.15 14.11 -0.94
CA ASP A 26 7.49 15.37 -0.28
C ASP A 26 9.01 15.66 -0.39
N GLU A 27 9.86 14.65 -0.22
CA GLU A 27 11.32 14.76 -0.41
C GLU A 27 11.68 15.11 -1.86
N GLN A 28 11.06 14.45 -2.86
CA GLN A 28 11.29 14.77 -4.27
C GLN A 28 10.84 16.19 -4.62
N GLN A 29 9.72 16.66 -4.06
CA GLN A 29 9.24 18.03 -4.26
C GLN A 29 10.16 19.08 -3.66
N GLN A 30 10.76 18.80 -2.50
CA GLN A 30 11.77 19.67 -1.89
C GLN A 30 13.09 19.66 -2.68
N GLN A 31 13.42 18.53 -3.30
CA GLN A 31 14.66 18.32 -4.04
C GLN A 31 14.61 18.80 -5.50
N ARG A 32 13.52 19.45 -5.97
CA ARG A 32 13.32 19.96 -7.35
C ARG A 32 14.55 20.73 -7.93
N LYS A 33 15.53 19.95 -8.37
CA LYS A 33 16.54 20.23 -9.38
C LYS A 33 16.27 19.24 -10.51
N GLN A 34 15.45 19.68 -11.45
CA GLN A 34 15.45 19.29 -12.87
C GLN A 34 15.20 17.84 -13.32
N HIS A 35 15.03 16.86 -12.45
CA HIS A 35 14.75 15.49 -12.92
C HIS A 35 13.25 15.18 -12.90
N GLU A 36 12.67 14.97 -14.09
CA GLU A 36 11.42 14.24 -14.31
C GLU A 36 11.66 12.76 -13.96
N ASP A 37 11.84 12.46 -12.68
CA ASP A 37 11.95 11.07 -12.25
C ASP A 37 10.56 10.43 -12.29
N ASP A 38 10.48 9.30 -12.99
CA ASP A 38 9.29 8.45 -13.11
C ASP A 38 8.81 8.08 -11.69
N ASP A 39 7.50 8.08 -11.47
CA ASP A 39 6.90 7.75 -10.16
C ASP A 39 7.43 6.39 -9.66
N VAL A 40 8.03 6.36 -8.47
CA VAL A 40 8.76 5.18 -7.96
C VAL A 40 7.86 3.93 -7.86
N VAL A 41 6.57 4.14 -7.57
CA VAL A 41 5.60 3.04 -7.46
C VAL A 41 5.29 2.53 -8.86
N ASP A 42 5.02 3.43 -9.81
CA ASP A 42 4.73 3.04 -11.20
C ASP A 42 5.94 2.36 -11.86
N ALA A 43 7.14 2.86 -11.61
CA ALA A 43 8.39 2.26 -12.08
C ALA A 43 8.60 0.86 -11.50
N PHE A 44 8.32 0.66 -10.20
CA PHE A 44 8.40 -0.65 -9.57
C PHE A 44 7.45 -1.66 -10.23
N PHE A 45 6.17 -1.32 -10.38
CA PHE A 45 5.19 -2.24 -10.95
C PHE A 45 5.44 -2.53 -12.44
N ARG A 46 5.86 -1.53 -13.21
CA ARG A 46 6.26 -1.70 -14.62
C ARG A 46 7.49 -2.61 -14.75
N GLY A 47 8.48 -2.45 -13.87
CA GLY A 47 9.70 -3.26 -13.88
C GLY A 47 9.50 -4.69 -13.37
N LYS A 48 8.63 -4.89 -12.37
CA LYS A 48 8.36 -6.22 -11.79
C LYS A 48 7.35 -7.05 -12.57
N PHE A 49 6.38 -6.41 -13.22
CA PHE A 49 5.31 -7.09 -13.94
C PHE A 49 5.17 -6.54 -15.38
N PRO A 50 6.19 -6.69 -16.23
CA PRO A 50 6.22 -6.06 -17.55
C PRO A 50 5.14 -6.55 -18.52
N SER A 51 4.58 -7.73 -18.28
CA SER A 51 3.48 -8.31 -19.07
C SER A 51 2.09 -8.07 -18.47
N ALA A 52 2.01 -7.50 -17.26
CA ALA A 52 0.74 -7.22 -16.63
C ALA A 52 0.16 -5.91 -17.16
N THR A 53 -1.14 -5.95 -17.45
CA THR A 53 -1.92 -4.76 -17.81
C THR A 53 -2.56 -4.16 -16.57
N MET A 54 -3.04 -2.92 -16.66
CA MET A 54 -3.71 -2.25 -15.54
C MET A 54 -4.98 -2.99 -15.06
N ASP A 55 -5.62 -3.73 -15.96
CA ASP A 55 -6.81 -4.55 -15.67
C ASP A 55 -6.48 -5.96 -15.17
N THR A 56 -5.19 -6.34 -15.12
CA THR A 56 -4.78 -7.65 -14.62
C THR A 56 -5.23 -7.82 -13.17
N LEU A 57 -6.04 -8.85 -12.92
CA LEU A 57 -6.51 -9.15 -11.57
C LEU A 57 -5.39 -9.75 -10.72
N VAL A 58 -5.17 -9.17 -9.55
CA VAL A 58 -4.20 -9.63 -8.56
C VAL A 58 -4.93 -10.07 -7.30
N ARG A 59 -4.51 -11.20 -6.74
CA ARG A 59 -4.96 -11.66 -5.41
C ARG A 59 -4.04 -11.07 -4.35
N VAL A 60 -4.63 -10.39 -3.39
CA VAL A 60 -3.93 -9.68 -2.32
C VAL A 60 -4.43 -10.18 -0.96
N GLN A 61 -3.50 -10.41 -0.04
CA GLN A 61 -3.80 -10.85 1.32
C GLN A 61 -3.10 -9.92 2.31
N TRP A 62 -3.85 -9.41 3.28
CA TRP A 62 -3.32 -8.58 4.36
C TRP A 62 -3.35 -9.34 5.68
N PRO A 63 -2.20 -9.50 6.37
CA PRO A 63 -2.20 -10.04 7.72
C PRO A 63 -2.88 -9.05 8.66
N HIS A 64 -3.77 -9.55 9.51
CA HIS A 64 -4.45 -8.75 10.53
C HIS A 64 -3.81 -9.03 11.88
N SER A 65 -3.43 -7.96 12.58
CA SER A 65 -2.93 -8.03 13.95
C SER A 65 -4.01 -7.54 14.89
N VAL A 66 -4.43 -8.40 15.82
CA VAL A 66 -5.44 -8.07 16.84
C VAL A 66 -4.81 -8.19 18.21
N PHE A 67 -4.89 -7.13 19.00
CA PHE A 67 -4.43 -7.11 20.39
C PHE A 67 -5.66 -7.08 21.29
N VAL A 68 -5.87 -8.15 22.05
CA VAL A 68 -6.93 -8.23 23.05
C VAL A 68 -6.34 -7.84 24.40
N VAL A 69 -6.88 -6.79 25.00
CA VAL A 69 -6.48 -6.30 26.32
C VAL A 69 -7.67 -6.44 27.27
N SER A 70 -7.46 -7.07 28.41
CA SER A 70 -8.45 -7.11 29.50
C SER A 70 -8.29 -5.87 30.38
N ASP A 71 -9.34 -5.05 30.54
CA ASP A 71 -9.35 -3.99 31.55
C ASP A 71 -9.63 -4.62 32.93
N PRO A 72 -8.68 -4.59 33.89
CA PRO A 72 -8.86 -5.20 35.20
C PRO A 72 -9.94 -4.54 36.06
N ARG A 73 -10.49 -3.38 35.64
CA ARG A 73 -11.55 -2.66 36.37
C ARG A 73 -12.97 -3.09 35.96
N ILE A 74 -13.11 -3.87 34.90
CA ILE A 74 -14.41 -4.38 34.46
C ILE A 74 -14.52 -5.85 34.92
N PRO A 75 -15.26 -6.14 36.00
CA PRO A 75 -15.42 -7.52 36.46
C PRO A 75 -16.13 -8.35 35.38
N TYR A 76 -15.55 -9.51 35.06
CA TYR A 76 -16.22 -10.51 34.23
C TYR A 76 -17.49 -10.96 34.95
N SER A 77 -18.67 -10.65 34.39
CA SER A 77 -19.91 -11.33 34.75
C SER A 77 -20.08 -12.54 33.81
N PRO A 78 -20.03 -13.77 34.34
CA PRO A 78 -20.22 -15.00 33.57
C PRO A 78 -21.67 -15.18 33.08
#